data_AF-A0A5M6DH97-F1
#
_entry.id   AF-A0A5M6DH97-F1
#
_cell.length_a   1.000
_cell.length_b   1.000
_cell.length_c   1.000
_cell.angle_alpha   90.00
_cell.angle_beta   90.00
_cell.angle_gamma   90.00
#
_symmetry.space_group_name_H-M   'P 1'
#
loop_
_entity.id
_entity.type
_entity.pdbx_description
1 polymer ?
#
loop_
_entity_poly.entity_id
_entity_poly.type
_entity_poly.pdbx_seq_one_letter_code
_entity_poly.pdbx_strand_id
1 'polypeptide(L)' 'MEAFRHFNTPANEVLSYDQLLPFLDERSEHQHYKDALVEAEYHLSKEAYATPDPSGLRLTEVGYKALQEGKEA' A
#
# COMPACT_ATOMS: atom_id res chain seq x y z
N MET A 1 -0.22 -3.36 2.58
CA MET A 1 -0.77 -2.79 3.83
C MET A 1 0.28 -2.55 4.91
N GLU A 2 1.25 -3.46 5.05
CA GLU A 2 2.32 -3.34 6.05
C GLU A 2 3.05 -1.99 6.07
N ALA A 3 3.33 -1.41 4.88
CA ALA A 3 3.91 -0.07 4.76
C ALA A 3 3.09 1.02 5.47
N PHE A 4 1.77 1.07 5.23
CA PHE A 4 0.88 2.04 5.86
C PHE A 4 0.82 1.88 7.38
N ARG A 5 0.89 0.64 7.86
CA ARG A 5 0.95 0.34 9.30
C ARG A 5 2.27 0.84 9.90
N HIS A 6 3.39 0.58 9.22
CA HIS A 6 4.71 0.97 9.70
C HIS A 6 4.85 2.50 9.83
N PHE A 7 4.33 3.24 8.84
CA PHE A 7 4.34 4.70 8.87
C PHE A 7 3.15 5.32 9.61
N ASN A 8 2.26 4.49 10.17
CA ASN A 8 1.03 4.91 10.84
C ASN A 8 0.24 5.96 10.04
N THR A 9 0.13 5.72 8.73
CA THR A 9 -0.44 6.68 7.77
C THR A 9 -1.92 6.88 8.03
N PRO A 10 -2.39 8.12 8.24
CA PRO A 10 -3.81 8.40 8.43
C PRO A 10 -4.60 8.25 7.13
N ALA A 11 -5.92 8.16 7.27
CA ALA A 11 -6.82 8.10 6.14
C ALA A 11 -6.66 9.33 5.22
N ASN A 12 -6.75 9.09 3.91
CA ASN A 12 -6.57 10.05 2.82
C ASN A 12 -5.15 10.61 2.65
N GLU A 13 -4.17 10.11 3.40
CA GLU A 13 -2.77 10.48 3.21
C GLU A 13 -2.09 9.57 2.18
N VAL A 14 -1.12 10.15 1.46
CA VAL A 14 -0.37 9.47 0.41
C VAL A 14 0.95 8.97 1.00
N LEU A 15 1.18 7.66 0.90
CA LEU A 15 2.47 7.08 1.19
C LEU A 15 3.29 7.04 -0.11
N SER A 16 4.48 7.64 -0.08
CA SER A 16 5.32 7.76 -1.26
C SER A 16 5.87 6.42 -1.76
N TYR A 17 6.16 6.33 -3.05
CA TYR A 17 6.74 5.13 -3.66
C TYR A 17 8.11 4.75 -3.05
N ASP A 18 8.91 5.72 -2.61
CA ASP A 18 10.16 5.51 -1.88
C ASP A 18 9.95 4.83 -0.52
N GLN A 19 8.85 5.13 0.16
CA GLN A 19 8.50 4.50 1.43
C GLN A 19 7.86 3.13 1.26
N LEU A 20 7.18 2.90 0.14
CA LEU A 20 6.57 1.61 -0.22
C LEU A 20 7.63 0.59 -0.67
N LEU A 21 8.68 1.07 -1.34
CA LEU A 21 9.79 0.27 -1.89
C LEU A 21 10.24 -0.89 -0.98
N PRO A 22 10.68 -0.66 0.28
CA PRO A 22 11.17 -1.73 1.14
C PRO A 22 10.10 -2.80 1.48
N PHE A 23 8.81 -2.45 1.46
CA PHE A 23 7.71 -3.39 1.75
C PHE A 23 7.22 -4.15 0.52
N LEU A 24 7.64 -3.72 -0.68
CA LEU A 24 7.40 -4.42 -1.94
C LEU A 24 8.55 -5.37 -2.25
N ASP A 25 9.78 -4.99 -1.87
CA ASP A 25 11.02 -5.72 -2.14
C ASP A 25 11.08 -7.08 -1.44
N GLU A 26 10.54 -7.22 -0.21
CA GLU A 26 10.49 -8.51 0.50
C GLU A 26 9.72 -9.62 -0.23
N ARG A 27 8.84 -9.28 -1.19
CA ARG A 27 8.13 -10.28 -2.02
C ARG A 27 8.78 -10.48 -3.39
N SER A 28 9.79 -9.70 -3.73
CA SER A 28 10.22 -9.48 -5.11
C SER A 28 11.74 -9.51 -5.24
N GLU A 29 12.42 -10.45 -4.57
CA GLU A 29 13.88 -10.57 -4.57
C GLU A 29 14.53 -10.62 -5.99
N HIS A 30 13.78 -10.83 -7.08
CA HIS A 30 14.37 -10.92 -8.42
C HIS A 30 13.59 -10.37 -9.64
N GLN A 31 12.39 -9.79 -9.51
CA GLN A 31 11.66 -9.33 -10.71
C GLN A 31 10.96 -7.99 -10.48
N HIS A 32 11.47 -7.00 -11.22
CA HIS A 32 10.82 -5.75 -11.62
C HIS A 32 9.90 -5.11 -10.56
N TYR A 33 10.45 -4.16 -9.80
CA TYR A 33 9.73 -3.22 -8.93
C TYR A 33 8.40 -2.70 -9.50
N LYS A 34 8.34 -2.47 -10.82
CA LYS A 34 7.12 -2.05 -11.51
C LYS A 34 5.99 -3.08 -11.43
N ASP A 35 6.31 -4.36 -11.53
CA ASP A 35 5.32 -5.43 -11.49
C ASP A 35 4.80 -5.60 -10.07
N ALA A 36 5.69 -5.55 -9.07
CA ALA A 36 5.32 -5.58 -7.64
C ALA A 36 4.43 -4.40 -7.25
N LEU A 37 4.71 -3.20 -7.78
CA LEU A 37 3.85 -2.03 -7.62
C LEU A 37 2.48 -2.26 -8.24
N VAL A 38 2.42 -2.70 -9.50
CA VAL A 38 1.15 -2.94 -10.20
C VAL A 38 0.31 -3.99 -9.47
N GLU A 39 0.93 -5.06 -8.95
CA GLU A 39 0.24 -6.05 -8.14
C GLU A 39 -0.26 -5.44 -6.83
N ALA A 40 0.57 -4.71 -6.09
CA ALA A 40 0.15 -4.05 -4.85
C ALA A 40 -1.00 -3.05 -5.08
N GLU A 41 -0.91 -2.24 -6.14
CA GLU A 41 -1.98 -1.33 -6.57
C GLU A 41 -3.25 -2.09 -6.93
N TYR A 42 -3.13 -3.20 -7.65
CA TYR A 42 -4.27 -4.04 -8.05
C TYR A 42 -4.96 -4.66 -6.82
N HIS A 43 -4.20 -5.25 -5.91
CA HIS A 43 -4.72 -5.84 -4.68
C HIS A 43 -5.41 -4.79 -3.80
N LEU A 44 -4.73 -3.67 -3.55
CA LEU A 44 -5.27 -2.61 -2.68
C LEU A 44 -6.47 -1.89 -3.29
N SER A 45 -6.49 -1.71 -4.61
CA SER A 45 -7.65 -1.12 -5.30
C SER A 45 -8.84 -2.08 -5.36
N LYS A 46 -8.60 -3.39 -5.52
CA LYS A 46 -9.65 -4.42 -5.49
C LYS A 46 -10.38 -4.45 -4.15
N GLU A 47 -9.65 -4.26 -3.05
CA GLU A 47 -10.21 -4.17 -1.71
C GLU A 47 -10.65 -2.76 -1.32
N ALA A 48 -10.48 -1.78 -2.21
CA ALA A 48 -10.72 -0.36 -1.98
C ALA A 48 -9.94 0.22 -0.78
N TYR A 49 -8.83 -0.42 -0.38
CA TYR A 49 -8.02 -0.02 0.77
C TYR A 49 -7.06 1.12 0.45
N ALA A 50 -6.52 1.17 -0.76
CA ALA A 50 -5.73 2.29 -1.22
C ALA A 50 -5.99 2.58 -2.69
N THR A 51 -5.78 3.83 -3.09
CA THR A 51 -5.92 4.30 -4.46
C THR A 51 -4.60 4.84 -4.96
N PRO A 52 -4.20 4.53 -6.20
CA PRO A 52 -2.97 5.06 -6.78
C PRO A 52 -3.06 6.59 -6.90
N ASP A 53 -1.96 7.26 -6.58
CA ASP A 53 -1.78 8.71 -6.61
C ASP A 53 -0.47 9.02 -7.38
N PRO A 54 -0.36 10.16 -8.08
CA PRO A 54 0.87 10.52 -8.78
C PRO A 54 2.13 10.51 -7.89
N SER A 55 1.97 10.71 -6.58
CA SER A 55 3.07 10.75 -5.62
C SER A 55 3.29 9.42 -4.87
N GLY A 56 2.43 8.41 -5.07
CA GLY A 56 2.49 7.15 -4.32
C GLY A 56 1.13 6.43 -4.22
N LEU A 57 0.87 5.80 -3.07
CA LEU A 57 -0.44 5.20 -2.78
C LEU A 57 -1.16 5.97 -1.69
N ARG A 58 -2.37 6.42 -1.99
CA ARG A 58 -3.25 7.07 -1.02
C ARG A 58 -4.05 6.04 -0.25
N LEU A 59 -3.97 6.07 1.07
CA LEU A 59 -4.78 5.22 1.93
C LEU A 59 -6.22 5.74 1.95
N THR A 60 -7.21 4.88 1.70
CA THR A 60 -8.62 5.28 1.82
C THR A 60 -9.09 5.17 3.26
N GLU A 61 -10.24 5.76 3.58
CA GLU A 61 -10.88 5.56 4.88
C GLU A 61 -11.22 4.08 5.17
N VAL A 62 -11.48 3.29 4.13
CA VAL A 62 -11.77 1.86 4.24
C VAL A 62 -10.49 1.10 4.60
N GLY A 63 -9.39 1.39 3.91
CA GLY A 63 -8.09 0.80 4.21
C GLY A 63 -7.58 1.18 5.59
N TYR A 64 -7.76 2.44 5.99
CA TYR A 64 -7.42 2.87 7.34
C TYR A 64 -8.20 2.13 8.42
N LYS A 65 -9.50 1.90 8.22
CA LYS A 65 -10.31 1.07 9.15
C LYS A 65 -9.83 -0.39 9.16
N ALA A 66 -9.55 -0.98 8.00
CA ALA A 66 -9.04 -2.34 7.90
C ALA A 66 -7.69 -2.51 8.63
N LEU A 67 -6.78 -1.53 8.51
CA LEU A 67 -5.52 -1.44 9.25
C LEU A 67 -5.75 -1.45 10.78
N GLN A 68 -6.67 -0.61 11.25
CA GLN A 68 -7.00 -0.48 12.69
C GLN A 68 -7.67 -1.75 13.25
N GLU A 69 -8.50 -2.41 12.44
CA GLU A 69 -9.19 -3.65 12.82
C GLU A 69 -8.30 -4.90 12.67
N GLY A 70 -7.12 -4.78 12.06
CA GLY A 70 -6.22 -5.90 11.79
C GLY A 70 -6.82 -6.95 10.83
N LYS A 71 -7.80 -6.55 10.01
CA LYS A 71 -8.59 -7.43 9.11
C LYS A 71 -7.95 -7.67 7.74
N GLU A 72 -6.67 -7.39 7.61
CA GLU A 72 -5.89 -7.58 6.39
C GLU A 72 -5.59 -9.07 6.26
N ALA A 73 -6.52 -9.84 5.70
CA ALA A 73 -6.46 -11.29 5.58
C ALA A 73 -6.49 -11.73 4.11
#